data_AF-A0A7K9U442-F1
#
_entry.id   AF-A0A7K9U442-F1
#
_cell.length_a   1.000
_cell.length_b   1.000
_cell.length_c   1.000
_cell.angle_alpha   90.00
_cell.angle_beta   90.00
_cell.angle_gamma   90.00
#
_symmetry.space_group_name_H-M   'P 1'
#
loop_
_entity.id
_entity.type
_entity.pdbx_description
1 polymer ?
#
loop_
_entity_poly.entity_id
_entity_poly.type
_entity_poly.pdbx_seq_one_letter_code
_entity_poly.pdbx_strand_id
1 'polypeptide(L)'
;SSLTGVPLSTQWGPQGYFYPIQIAQYGLSHYSKNLTEKPPHIEVYETAEEKEKGGRAAEWTVPKGCSLATVSDKAKFTAVKHFVAPENTEGVSLHLGNTRDFILSFDLKLVTNGSVSVVLETTEKNQLFTVHYVSNTQLIAFKERDIYYGIGARTSWSTLTRDLVTDLRKGVGLSNTKAVKQTKIMPKRVVRLVAKGRGFLDNVTISATAHMAAFFAASNWLVRNQDERGGWPIMVTRKLGEGFKSLEPGWYSAMAQGQAISTLVRAYLLMKDHAILSSALRAPAPYKLPSEQRGVKAVFMNRHDWYEEYPTSPSSFVLNGFMYSLIGLYDLKETAGEKLGKEARVL
;
A
#
# COMPACT_ATOMS: atom_id res chain seq x y z
N SER A 1 0.96 5.41 2.29
CA SER A 1 0.61 5.27 3.71
C SER A 1 1.27 4.01 4.26
N SER A 2 1.97 4.14 5.38
CA SER A 2 2.59 3.03 6.14
C SER A 2 1.57 2.21 6.94
N LEU A 3 0.41 2.80 7.25
CA LEU A 3 -0.69 2.10 7.91
C LEU A 3 -1.37 1.08 6.98
N THR A 4 -1.65 1.49 5.74
CA THR A 4 -2.44 0.68 4.78
C THR A 4 -1.60 0.02 3.68
N GLY A 5 -0.34 0.43 3.49
CA GLY A 5 0.54 -0.11 2.44
C GLY A 5 0.24 0.40 1.03
N VAL A 6 -0.66 1.38 0.87
CA VAL A 6 -1.09 1.92 -0.43
C VAL A 6 -0.77 3.42 -0.57
N PRO A 7 -0.70 3.98 -1.79
CA PRO A 7 -0.43 5.40 -2.00
C PRO A 7 -1.52 6.30 -1.39
N LEU A 8 -1.12 7.54 -1.09
CA LEU A 8 -2.00 8.62 -0.66
C LEU A 8 -1.78 9.80 -1.61
N SER A 9 -2.86 10.29 -2.22
CA SER A 9 -2.83 11.31 -3.27
C SER A 9 -2.90 12.71 -2.69
N THR A 10 -2.19 13.65 -3.31
CA THR A 10 -2.32 15.10 -3.06
C THR A 10 -2.81 15.85 -4.32
N GLN A 11 -3.28 15.12 -5.33
CA GLN A 11 -3.52 15.62 -6.69
C GLN A 11 -4.47 16.84 -6.71
N TRP A 12 -5.56 16.79 -5.92
CA TRP A 12 -6.54 17.89 -5.86
C TRP A 12 -6.54 18.66 -4.54
N GLY A 13 -5.86 18.16 -3.50
CA GLY A 13 -5.81 18.79 -2.19
C GLY A 13 -4.54 18.43 -1.40
N PRO A 14 -3.90 19.39 -0.73
CA PRO A 14 -2.65 19.17 0.01
C PRO A 14 -2.83 18.32 1.28
N GLN A 15 -4.05 18.21 1.81
CA GLN A 15 -4.37 17.40 2.99
C GLN A 15 -4.06 15.91 2.81
N GLY A 16 -4.00 15.46 1.55
CA GLY A 16 -3.79 14.06 1.23
C GLY A 16 -5.08 13.25 1.40
N TYR A 17 -5.36 12.35 0.46
CA TYR A 17 -6.54 11.49 0.48
C TYR A 17 -6.26 10.17 -0.24
N PHE A 18 -6.94 9.11 0.18
CA PHE A 18 -6.90 7.86 -0.56
C PHE A 18 -7.72 7.99 -1.84
N TYR A 19 -7.07 7.83 -2.98
CA TYR A 19 -7.70 7.94 -4.29
C TYR A 19 -7.76 6.55 -4.94
N PRO A 20 -8.95 5.94 -5.08
CA PRO A 20 -9.09 4.54 -5.49
C PRO A 20 -8.43 4.24 -6.84
N ILE A 21 -8.44 5.19 -7.79
CA ILE A 21 -7.76 5.02 -9.09
C ILE A 21 -6.26 4.84 -8.89
N GLN A 22 -5.58 5.72 -8.14
CA GLN A 22 -4.14 5.58 -7.89
C GLN A 22 -3.81 4.30 -7.12
N ILE A 23 -4.67 3.87 -6.21
CA ILE A 23 -4.46 2.64 -5.44
C ILE A 23 -4.62 1.40 -6.34
N ALA A 24 -5.63 1.38 -7.20
CA ALA A 24 -5.82 0.32 -8.19
C ALA A 24 -4.65 0.28 -9.20
N GLN A 25 -4.21 1.43 -9.72
CA GLN A 25 -3.04 1.52 -10.61
C GLN A 25 -1.76 1.04 -9.93
N TYR A 26 -1.57 1.39 -8.66
CA TYR A 26 -0.46 0.87 -7.86
C TYR A 26 -0.51 -0.66 -7.80
N GLY A 27 -1.66 -1.24 -7.48
CA GLY A 27 -1.84 -2.69 -7.48
C GLY A 27 -1.57 -3.32 -8.85
N LEU A 28 -2.29 -2.88 -9.88
CA LEU A 28 -2.21 -3.43 -11.24
C LEU A 28 -0.82 -3.30 -11.85
N SER A 29 -0.11 -2.19 -11.62
CA SER A 29 1.25 -2.03 -12.13
C SER A 29 2.23 -2.98 -11.45
N HIS A 30 2.13 -3.19 -10.13
CA HIS A 30 2.93 -4.18 -9.44
C HIS A 30 2.56 -5.61 -9.88
N TYR A 31 1.29 -5.92 -10.06
CA TYR A 31 0.85 -7.21 -10.62
C TYR A 31 1.48 -7.47 -11.99
N SER A 32 1.44 -6.50 -12.91
CA SER A 32 2.04 -6.65 -14.24
C SER A 32 3.56 -6.81 -14.17
N LYS A 33 4.25 -6.01 -13.34
CA LYS A 33 5.70 -6.14 -13.14
C LYS A 33 6.10 -7.51 -12.60
N ASN A 34 5.30 -8.09 -11.70
CA ASN A 34 5.53 -9.46 -11.22
C ASN A 34 5.53 -10.51 -12.33
N LEU A 35 4.79 -10.28 -13.42
CA LEU A 35 4.73 -11.19 -14.57
C LEU A 35 5.86 -10.97 -15.58
N THR A 36 6.47 -9.79 -15.60
CA THR A 36 7.42 -9.40 -16.66
C THR A 36 8.85 -9.21 -16.18
N GLU A 37 9.07 -8.87 -14.91
CA GLU A 37 10.39 -8.70 -14.32
C GLU A 37 10.95 -10.05 -13.87
N LYS A 38 12.28 -10.12 -13.71
CA LYS A 38 12.94 -11.32 -13.17
C LYS A 38 12.56 -11.51 -11.69
N PRO A 39 12.51 -12.76 -11.20
CA PRO A 39 12.35 -13.02 -9.77
C PRO A 39 13.37 -12.21 -8.94
N PRO A 40 12.95 -11.57 -7.85
CA PRO A 40 13.83 -10.71 -7.07
C PRO A 40 14.88 -11.55 -6.35
N HIS A 41 16.08 -10.98 -6.21
CA HIS A 41 16.99 -11.42 -5.14
C HIS A 41 16.32 -11.14 -3.78
N ILE A 42 16.43 -12.09 -2.85
CA ILE A 42 15.90 -11.99 -1.49
C ILE A 42 16.99 -12.43 -0.53
N GLU A 43 17.44 -11.52 0.32
CA GLU A 43 18.40 -11.80 1.37
C GLU A 43 17.67 -11.90 2.71
N VAL A 44 17.87 -13.02 3.41
CA VAL A 44 17.23 -13.30 4.70
C VAL A 44 18.23 -13.08 5.83
N TYR A 45 17.91 -12.16 6.73
CA TYR A 45 18.75 -11.77 7.85
C TYR A 45 18.38 -12.48 9.16
N GLU A 46 17.09 -12.72 9.38
CA GLU A 46 16.59 -13.30 10.62
C GLU A 46 15.31 -14.12 10.40
N THR A 47 15.33 -15.37 10.87
CA THR A 47 14.18 -16.30 10.91
C THR A 47 13.95 -16.88 12.31
N ALA A 48 14.76 -16.50 13.29
CA ALA A 48 14.83 -17.02 14.65
C ALA A 48 15.12 -18.53 14.79
N GLU A 49 15.28 -19.25 13.69
CA GLU A 49 15.69 -20.65 13.63
C GLU A 49 17.21 -20.82 13.73
N GLU A 50 17.65 -21.99 14.19
CA GLU A 50 19.07 -22.37 14.13
C GLU A 50 19.48 -22.55 12.67
N LYS A 51 20.40 -21.72 12.17
CA LYS A 51 20.89 -21.86 10.80
C LYS A 51 21.64 -23.18 10.61
N GLU A 52 21.52 -23.77 9.41
CA GLU A 52 22.39 -24.86 8.96
C GLU A 52 23.88 -24.45 9.03
N LYS A 53 24.76 -25.44 9.27
CA LYS A 53 26.21 -25.24 9.37
C LYS A 53 26.76 -24.54 8.13
N GLY A 54 27.15 -23.27 8.26
CA GLY A 54 27.77 -22.46 7.20
C GLY A 54 27.07 -21.13 6.89
N GLY A 55 25.86 -20.90 7.41
CA GLY A 55 25.17 -19.61 7.26
C GLY A 55 25.75 -18.52 8.17
N ARG A 56 25.92 -17.30 7.66
CA ARG A 56 26.32 -16.14 8.48
C ARG A 56 25.24 -15.86 9.54
N ALA A 57 25.60 -15.95 10.81
CA ALA A 57 24.66 -15.72 11.92
C ALA A 57 24.12 -14.29 11.92
N ALA A 58 22.90 -14.09 12.41
CA ALA A 58 22.32 -12.76 12.59
C ALA A 58 23.13 -11.99 13.63
N GLU A 59 23.68 -10.84 13.23
CA GLU A 59 24.57 -10.03 14.07
C GLU A 59 23.75 -8.97 14.82
N TRP A 60 23.32 -9.33 16.03
CA TRP A 60 22.56 -8.46 16.92
C TRP A 60 23.45 -7.76 17.96
N THR A 61 23.23 -6.47 18.15
CA THR A 61 23.76 -5.69 19.28
C THR A 61 22.63 -5.43 20.27
N VAL A 62 22.84 -5.83 21.53
CA VAL A 62 21.88 -5.66 22.63
C VAL A 62 22.51 -4.76 23.71
N PRO A 63 22.15 -3.48 23.77
CA PRO A 63 22.68 -2.55 24.77
C PRO A 63 22.25 -2.89 26.20
N LYS A 64 22.96 -2.33 27.19
CA LYS A 64 22.59 -2.46 28.62
C LYS A 64 21.16 -1.97 28.85
N GLY A 65 20.35 -2.78 29.54
CA GLY A 65 18.93 -2.49 29.81
C GLY A 65 17.98 -2.94 28.70
N CYS A 66 18.48 -3.53 27.61
CA CYS A 66 17.68 -4.20 26.59
C CYS A 66 17.81 -5.73 26.70
N SER A 67 16.87 -6.46 26.11
CA SER A 67 16.97 -7.91 25.94
C SER A 67 16.46 -8.37 24.58
N LEU A 68 17.03 -9.47 24.11
CA LEU A 68 16.63 -10.16 22.89
C LEU A 68 16.71 -11.67 23.15
N ALA A 69 15.62 -12.38 22.91
CA ALA A 69 15.54 -13.83 23.09
C ALA A 69 14.81 -14.49 21.93
N THR A 70 15.23 -15.70 21.56
CA THR A 70 14.42 -16.56 20.69
C THR A 70 13.35 -17.24 21.54
N VAL A 71 12.08 -17.15 21.14
CA VAL A 71 10.94 -17.79 21.81
C VAL A 71 10.04 -18.49 20.80
N SER A 72 9.34 -19.54 21.20
CA SER A 72 8.34 -20.19 20.35
C SER A 72 7.03 -19.39 20.36
N ASP A 73 6.50 -19.05 19.18
CA ASP A 73 5.17 -18.44 19.02
C ASP A 73 4.18 -19.49 18.49
N LYS A 74 3.22 -19.87 19.33
CA LYS A 74 2.21 -20.89 19.00
C LYS A 74 1.27 -20.46 17.88
N ALA A 75 1.04 -19.16 17.67
CA ALA A 75 0.13 -18.67 16.64
C ALA A 75 0.78 -18.73 15.26
N LYS A 76 2.10 -18.56 15.18
CA LYS A 76 2.87 -18.71 13.93
C LYS A 76 3.46 -20.10 13.71
N PHE A 77 3.42 -20.98 14.71
CA PHE A 77 4.06 -22.29 14.69
C PHE A 77 5.56 -22.24 14.35
N THR A 78 6.24 -21.17 14.76
CA THR A 78 7.67 -20.93 14.51
C THR A 78 8.35 -20.28 15.70
N ALA A 79 9.69 -20.30 15.73
CA ALA A 79 10.48 -19.49 16.63
C ALA A 79 10.47 -18.02 16.16
N VAL A 80 10.51 -17.07 17.09
CA VAL A 80 10.54 -15.63 16.80
C VAL A 80 11.51 -14.91 17.73
N LYS A 81 11.98 -13.72 17.35
CA LYS A 81 12.77 -12.86 18.22
C LYS A 81 11.88 -11.98 19.09
N HIS A 82 11.86 -12.23 20.39
CA HIS A 82 11.25 -11.35 21.37
C HIS A 82 12.25 -10.28 21.82
N PHE A 83 11.90 -9.02 21.64
CA PHE A 83 12.73 -7.88 22.04
C PHE A 83 12.08 -7.06 23.14
N VAL A 84 12.90 -6.55 24.05
CA VAL A 84 12.52 -5.55 25.06
C VAL A 84 13.59 -4.47 25.06
N ALA A 85 13.25 -3.27 24.63
CA ALA A 85 14.17 -2.13 24.61
C ALA A 85 13.41 -0.83 24.90
N PRO A 86 13.54 -0.26 26.13
CA PRO A 86 12.85 0.98 26.48
C PRO A 86 13.15 2.13 25.50
N GLU A 87 12.20 3.04 25.27
CA GLU A 87 12.32 4.07 24.22
C GLU A 87 13.52 5.02 24.40
N ASN A 88 13.92 5.25 25.66
CA ASN A 88 15.07 6.07 26.05
C ASN A 88 16.43 5.37 25.88
N THR A 89 16.47 4.12 25.41
CA THR A 89 17.70 3.39 25.08
C THR A 89 18.06 3.53 23.60
N GLU A 90 19.20 2.99 23.18
CA GLU A 90 19.57 2.91 21.76
C GLU A 90 18.69 1.92 20.96
N GLY A 91 18.02 0.98 21.62
CA GLY A 91 17.28 -0.11 20.97
C GLY A 91 18.16 -1.35 20.71
N VAL A 92 17.52 -2.50 20.49
CA VAL A 92 18.23 -3.68 19.96
C VAL A 92 18.44 -3.48 18.47
N SER A 93 19.62 -3.80 17.94
CA SER A 93 19.92 -3.55 16.53
C SER A 93 20.48 -4.77 15.81
N LEU A 94 20.01 -4.99 14.58
CA LEU A 94 20.44 -6.04 13.66
C LEU A 94 21.26 -5.41 12.54
N HIS A 95 22.51 -5.84 12.36
CA HIS A 95 23.33 -5.43 11.23
C HIS A 95 22.81 -6.05 9.93
N LEU A 96 22.70 -5.24 8.87
CA LEU A 96 22.18 -5.65 7.57
C LEU A 96 23.24 -5.52 6.47
N GLY A 97 23.79 -4.31 6.29
CA GLY A 97 24.88 -4.05 5.35
C GLY A 97 24.54 -4.19 3.86
N ASN A 98 23.27 -4.30 3.48
CA ASN A 98 22.86 -4.48 2.08
C ASN A 98 23.13 -3.23 1.25
N THR A 99 23.74 -3.37 0.07
CA THR A 99 24.09 -2.25 -0.84
C THR A 99 23.39 -2.32 -2.20
N ARG A 100 22.60 -3.36 -2.44
CA ARG A 100 22.00 -3.67 -3.75
C ARG A 100 20.50 -3.46 -3.76
N ASP A 101 19.85 -3.92 -2.70
CA ASP A 101 18.41 -4.07 -2.61
C ASP A 101 17.85 -3.19 -1.49
N PHE A 102 16.62 -2.71 -1.67
CA PHE A 102 16.04 -1.66 -0.80
C PHE A 102 14.57 -1.89 -0.44
N ILE A 103 14.01 -3.06 -0.72
CA ILE A 103 12.68 -3.44 -0.23
C ILE A 103 12.84 -4.25 1.05
N LEU A 104 12.65 -3.60 2.20
CA LEU A 104 12.70 -4.22 3.51
C LEU A 104 11.36 -4.87 3.84
N SER A 105 11.38 -6.10 4.32
CA SER A 105 10.19 -6.77 4.85
C SER A 105 10.50 -7.49 6.17
N PHE A 106 9.55 -7.44 7.10
CA PHE A 106 9.63 -8.19 8.36
C PHE A 106 8.23 -8.41 8.94
N ASP A 107 8.07 -9.49 9.67
CA ASP A 107 6.88 -9.75 10.47
C ASP A 107 7.01 -9.06 11.82
N LEU A 108 5.97 -8.35 12.24
CA LEU A 108 5.95 -7.56 13.45
C LEU A 108 4.69 -7.82 14.27
N LYS A 109 4.88 -7.95 15.58
CA LYS A 109 3.83 -7.85 16.59
C LYS A 109 4.34 -7.07 17.80
N LEU A 110 3.69 -5.96 18.12
CA LEU A 110 4.04 -5.12 19.27
C LEU A 110 3.17 -5.44 20.48
N VAL A 111 3.77 -5.46 21.66
CA VAL A 111 3.09 -5.61 22.96
C VAL A 111 2.86 -4.24 23.60
N THR A 112 3.80 -3.32 23.42
CA THR A 112 3.70 -1.92 23.85
C THR A 112 3.90 -1.00 22.66
N ASN A 113 3.71 0.31 22.86
CA ASN A 113 4.22 1.28 21.91
C ASN A 113 5.74 1.09 21.70
N GLY A 114 6.16 1.42 20.48
CA GLY A 114 7.53 1.22 20.05
C GLY A 114 7.74 1.62 18.59
N SER A 115 8.91 1.27 18.08
CA SER A 115 9.28 1.56 16.71
C SER A 115 10.22 0.51 16.15
N VAL A 116 10.17 0.35 14.83
CA VAL A 116 11.24 -0.29 14.07
C VAL A 116 11.84 0.78 13.16
N SER A 117 13.14 1.01 13.28
CA SER A 117 13.85 2.06 12.56
C SER A 117 14.94 1.46 11.67
N VAL A 118 15.18 2.09 10.53
CA VAL A 118 16.15 1.63 9.53
C VAL A 118 17.13 2.75 9.27
N VAL A 119 18.41 2.46 9.46
CA VAL A 119 19.49 3.41 9.19
C VAL A 119 19.99 3.22 7.77
N LEU A 120 19.98 4.29 6.99
CA LEU A 120 20.36 4.33 5.58
C LEU A 120 21.57 5.24 5.40
N GLU A 121 22.60 4.74 4.75
CA GLU A 121 23.64 5.59 4.17
C GLU A 121 23.16 6.08 2.80
N THR A 122 23.33 7.37 2.51
CA THR A 122 22.72 8.01 1.33
C THR A 122 23.75 8.61 0.37
N THR A 123 23.31 8.97 -0.83
CA THR A 123 24.11 9.73 -1.81
C THR A 123 24.39 11.17 -1.40
N GLU A 124 23.70 11.70 -0.38
CA GLU A 124 23.89 13.05 0.14
C GLU A 124 25.11 13.09 1.06
N LYS A 125 26.30 13.31 0.48
CA LYS A 125 27.58 13.43 1.21
C LYS A 125 27.86 12.26 2.19
N ASN A 126 27.39 11.05 1.86
CA ASN A 126 27.46 9.86 2.71
C ASN A 126 26.83 10.04 4.10
N GLN A 127 25.85 10.94 4.24
CA GLN A 127 25.14 11.16 5.49
C GLN A 127 24.17 10.02 5.77
N LEU A 128 24.04 9.70 7.06
CA LEU A 128 23.07 8.73 7.55
C LEU A 128 21.70 9.39 7.73
N PHE A 129 20.67 8.76 7.17
CA PHE A 129 19.27 9.06 7.43
C PHE A 129 18.65 7.88 8.19
N THR A 130 17.71 8.17 9.07
CA THR A 130 16.95 7.13 9.78
C THR A 130 15.48 7.22 9.41
N VAL A 131 14.90 6.12 8.95
CA VAL A 131 13.47 5.99 8.72
C VAL A 131 12.87 5.22 9.89
N HIS A 132 11.97 5.86 10.63
CA HIS A 132 11.30 5.31 11.81
C HIS A 132 9.88 4.88 11.47
N TYR A 133 9.58 3.61 11.66
CA TYR A 133 8.23 3.06 11.59
C TYR A 133 7.65 2.96 13.01
N VAL A 134 6.89 3.97 13.39
CA VAL A 134 6.42 4.18 14.77
C VAL A 134 4.99 3.68 14.98
N SER A 135 4.67 3.16 16.17
CA SER A 135 3.38 2.53 16.47
C SER A 135 2.23 3.51 16.71
N ASN A 136 2.09 4.53 15.85
CA ASN A 136 1.03 5.53 15.90
C ASN A 136 0.38 5.70 14.51
N THR A 137 -0.56 6.65 14.38
CA THR A 137 -1.31 6.90 13.14
C THR A 137 -0.81 8.10 12.34
N GLN A 138 0.34 8.68 12.70
CA GLN A 138 0.90 9.81 11.95
C GLN A 138 1.21 9.37 10.52
N LEU A 139 0.91 10.23 9.53
CA LEU A 139 1.14 9.89 8.13
C LEU A 139 2.62 9.87 7.78
N ILE A 140 3.29 11.01 7.98
CA ILE A 140 4.70 11.22 7.69
C ILE A 140 5.18 12.46 8.47
N ALA A 141 6.40 12.44 8.99
CA ALA A 141 7.10 13.64 9.44
C ALA A 141 8.56 13.56 9.04
N PHE A 142 9.20 14.71 8.94
CA PHE A 142 10.61 14.83 8.62
C PHE A 142 11.24 15.92 9.48
N LYS A 143 12.30 15.57 10.21
CA LYS A 143 13.09 16.49 11.02
C LYS A 143 14.56 16.15 10.82
N GLU A 144 15.31 17.08 10.24
CA GLU A 144 16.75 16.94 9.95
C GLU A 144 17.09 15.70 9.10
N ARG A 145 17.43 14.58 9.72
CA ARG A 145 17.77 13.32 9.05
C ARG A 145 16.88 12.16 9.49
N ASP A 146 15.84 12.45 10.26
CA ASP A 146 14.88 11.47 10.77
C ASP A 146 13.55 11.64 10.04
N ILE A 147 13.10 10.55 9.42
CA ILE A 147 11.82 10.45 8.73
C ILE A 147 10.94 9.50 9.53
N TYR A 148 9.70 9.87 9.80
CA TYR A 148 8.81 9.12 10.67
C TYR A 148 7.54 8.75 9.94
N TYR A 149 7.18 7.48 9.93
CA TYR A 149 5.97 6.92 9.34
C TYR A 149 5.19 6.15 10.41
N GLY A 150 3.92 6.50 10.64
CA GLY A 150 3.05 5.77 11.55
C GLY A 150 2.56 4.47 10.92
N ILE A 151 2.85 3.34 11.55
CA ILE A 151 2.41 2.01 11.08
C ILE A 151 1.19 1.47 11.83
N GLY A 152 0.60 2.26 12.73
CA GLY A 152 -0.46 1.83 13.64
C GLY A 152 0.06 0.97 14.79
N ALA A 153 -0.83 0.52 15.67
CA ALA A 153 -0.45 -0.16 16.91
C ALA A 153 0.26 -1.52 16.71
N ARG A 154 -0.02 -2.23 15.60
CA ARG A 154 0.58 -3.53 15.25
C ARG A 154 0.54 -4.57 16.37
N THR A 155 -0.56 -4.61 17.14
CA THR A 155 -0.75 -5.52 18.28
C THR A 155 -1.03 -6.98 17.88
N SER A 156 -1.32 -7.20 16.59
CA SER A 156 -1.44 -8.53 15.98
C SER A 156 -0.36 -8.72 14.92
N TRP A 157 0.01 -9.97 14.67
CA TRP A 157 1.01 -10.31 13.66
C TRP A 157 0.61 -9.74 12.29
N SER A 158 1.55 -9.05 11.67
CA SER A 158 1.43 -8.57 10.30
C SER A 158 2.80 -8.42 9.67
N THR A 159 2.89 -8.67 8.37
CA THR A 159 4.08 -8.38 7.58
C THR A 159 4.09 -6.91 7.20
N LEU A 160 5.18 -6.21 7.52
CA LEU A 160 5.43 -4.85 7.05
C LEU A 160 6.46 -4.90 5.93
N THR A 161 6.07 -4.46 4.73
CA THR A 161 6.96 -4.36 3.56
C THR A 161 7.08 -2.90 3.11
N ARG A 162 8.31 -2.40 3.00
CA ARG A 162 8.62 -0.98 2.76
C ARG A 162 9.66 -0.83 1.65
N ASP A 163 9.37 0.04 0.70
CA ASP A 163 10.35 0.53 -0.27
C ASP A 163 11.13 1.70 0.36
N LEU A 164 12.38 1.44 0.75
CA LEU A 164 13.23 2.40 1.43
C LEU A 164 13.65 3.56 0.52
N VAL A 165 13.68 3.36 -0.80
CA VAL A 165 13.94 4.44 -1.77
C VAL A 165 12.76 5.41 -1.76
N THR A 166 11.55 4.88 -1.90
CA THR A 166 10.32 5.67 -1.89
C THR A 166 10.16 6.38 -0.54
N ASP A 167 10.33 5.66 0.58
CA ASP A 167 10.16 6.22 1.92
C ASP A 167 11.16 7.35 2.21
N LEU A 168 12.43 7.19 1.81
CA LEU A 168 13.45 8.23 1.94
C LEU A 168 13.10 9.47 1.10
N ARG A 169 12.79 9.29 -0.19
CA ARG A 169 12.53 10.40 -1.11
C ARG A 169 11.27 11.17 -0.74
N LYS A 170 10.22 10.47 -0.27
CA LYS A 170 8.97 11.11 0.20
C LYS A 170 9.17 11.84 1.52
N GLY A 171 10.01 11.33 2.42
CA GLY A 171 10.38 12.02 3.66
C GLY A 171 11.17 13.30 3.41
N VAL A 172 12.28 13.20 2.66
CA VAL A 172 13.11 14.37 2.32
C VAL A 172 12.35 15.38 1.46
N GLY A 173 11.49 14.89 0.56
CA GLY A 173 10.65 15.70 -0.31
C GLY A 173 9.38 16.25 0.36
N LEU A 174 9.19 16.08 1.67
CA LEU A 174 7.97 16.45 2.36
C LEU A 174 7.63 17.94 2.15
N SER A 175 6.35 18.21 1.87
CA SER A 175 5.84 19.51 1.46
C SER A 175 4.39 19.67 1.89
N ASN A 176 4.00 20.88 2.27
CA ASN A 176 2.61 21.24 2.59
C ASN A 176 1.80 21.62 1.33
N THR A 177 2.39 21.46 0.13
CA THR A 177 1.73 21.74 -1.15
C THR A 177 1.19 20.44 -1.77
N LYS A 178 0.48 20.56 -2.90
CA LYS A 178 0.01 19.40 -3.67
C LYS A 178 1.14 18.56 -4.30
N ALA A 179 2.37 19.08 -4.33
CA ALA A 179 3.53 18.43 -4.93
C ALA A 179 4.63 18.13 -3.90
N VAL A 180 5.18 16.92 -3.99
CA VAL A 180 6.39 16.52 -3.25
C VAL A 180 7.59 17.24 -3.87
N LYS A 181 8.47 17.80 -3.04
CA LYS A 181 9.71 18.44 -3.50
C LYS A 181 10.59 17.41 -4.19
N GLN A 182 11.10 17.74 -5.38
CA GLN A 182 11.99 16.85 -6.11
C GLN A 182 13.32 16.70 -5.37
N THR A 183 13.81 15.46 -5.30
CA THR A 183 15.10 15.14 -4.72
C THR A 183 15.78 14.02 -5.52
N LYS A 184 17.10 14.11 -5.61
CA LYS A 184 17.99 13.10 -6.22
C LYS A 184 18.62 12.16 -5.18
N ILE A 185 18.26 12.31 -3.90
CA ILE A 185 18.77 11.45 -2.84
C ILE A 185 18.39 9.99 -3.10
N MET A 186 19.34 9.09 -2.91
CA MET A 186 19.18 7.65 -3.02
C MET A 186 19.87 6.96 -1.84
N PRO A 187 19.31 5.85 -1.32
CA PRO A 187 20.04 5.01 -0.38
C PRO A 187 21.16 4.28 -1.12
N LYS A 188 22.33 4.20 -0.50
CA LYS A 188 23.49 3.43 -0.94
C LYS A 188 23.61 2.12 -0.17
N ARG A 189 23.28 2.15 1.12
CA ARG A 189 23.41 1.00 2.01
C ARG A 189 22.33 1.01 3.08
N VAL A 190 21.67 -0.14 3.26
CA VAL A 190 20.82 -0.42 4.42
C VAL A 190 21.73 -0.90 5.54
N VAL A 191 22.05 -0.02 6.49
CA VAL A 191 23.11 -0.26 7.47
C VAL A 191 22.66 -1.25 8.54
N ARG A 192 21.55 -0.94 9.20
CA ARG A 192 21.00 -1.73 10.31
C ARG A 192 19.51 -1.45 10.52
N LEU A 193 18.83 -2.40 11.14
CA LEU A 193 17.49 -2.26 11.69
C LEU A 193 17.59 -2.13 13.21
N VAL A 194 16.77 -1.27 13.80
CA VAL A 194 16.74 -1.00 15.25
C VAL A 194 15.31 -1.16 15.76
N ALA A 195 15.10 -1.97 16.79
CA ALA A 195 13.80 -2.15 17.42
C ALA A 195 13.77 -1.52 18.82
N LYS A 196 12.71 -0.77 19.10
CA LYS A 196 12.39 -0.15 20.38
C LYS A 196 10.97 -0.50 20.82
N GLY A 197 10.73 -0.46 22.13
CA GLY A 197 9.52 -0.94 22.78
C GLY A 197 9.64 -2.42 23.15
N ARG A 198 8.49 -3.08 23.30
CA ARG A 198 8.40 -4.51 23.55
C ARG A 198 7.58 -5.18 22.45
N GLY A 199 8.11 -6.24 21.87
CA GLY A 199 7.42 -6.94 20.78
C GLY A 199 8.19 -8.14 20.26
N PHE A 200 7.76 -8.60 19.09
CA PHE A 200 8.28 -9.75 18.39
C PHE A 200 8.61 -9.37 16.95
N LEU A 201 9.75 -9.86 16.47
CA LEU A 201 10.22 -9.74 15.09
C LEU A 201 10.52 -11.12 14.52
N ASP A 202 10.28 -11.27 13.24
CA ASP A 202 10.52 -12.50 12.49
C ASP A 202 10.64 -12.18 10.99
N ASN A 203 11.23 -13.09 10.21
CA ASN A 203 11.39 -13.00 8.76
C ASN A 203 11.93 -11.66 8.24
N VAL A 204 13.02 -11.17 8.84
CA VAL A 204 13.66 -9.92 8.38
C VAL A 204 14.39 -10.19 7.07
N THR A 205 13.93 -9.53 6.00
CA THR A 205 14.44 -9.73 4.64
C THR A 205 14.64 -8.40 3.91
N ILE A 206 15.60 -8.37 2.99
CA ILE A 206 15.73 -7.30 1.99
C ILE A 206 15.65 -7.94 0.61
N SER A 207 14.84 -7.34 -0.27
CA SER A 207 14.61 -7.83 -1.62
C SER A 207 14.72 -6.73 -2.66
N ALA A 208 15.01 -7.12 -3.91
CA ALA A 208 15.04 -6.19 -5.04
C ALA A 208 13.64 -5.59 -5.29
N THR A 209 12.60 -6.44 -5.24
CA THR A 209 11.20 -6.05 -5.43
C THR A 209 10.28 -6.91 -4.56
N ALA A 210 9.12 -6.37 -4.19
CA ALA A 210 8.05 -7.11 -3.50
C ALA A 210 6.68 -6.81 -4.14
N HIS A 211 6.55 -7.12 -5.43
CA HIS A 211 5.38 -6.73 -6.22
C HIS A 211 4.07 -7.29 -5.69
N MET A 212 4.03 -8.57 -5.30
CA MET A 212 2.80 -9.17 -4.80
C MET A 212 2.35 -8.59 -3.46
N ALA A 213 3.28 -8.17 -2.59
CA ALA A 213 2.92 -7.48 -1.34
C ALA A 213 2.21 -6.15 -1.64
N ALA A 214 2.72 -5.37 -2.60
CA ALA A 214 2.09 -4.14 -3.07
C ALA A 214 0.71 -4.38 -3.70
N PHE A 215 0.60 -5.40 -4.55
CA PHE A 215 -0.66 -5.79 -5.18
C PHE A 215 -1.74 -6.19 -4.17
N PHE A 216 -1.39 -7.02 -3.19
CA PHE A 216 -2.33 -7.43 -2.15
C PHE A 216 -2.65 -6.30 -1.16
N ALA A 217 -1.71 -5.39 -0.89
CA ALA A 217 -2.03 -4.18 -0.11
C ALA A 217 -3.12 -3.34 -0.80
N ALA A 218 -3.02 -3.14 -2.12
CA ALA A 218 -4.04 -2.46 -2.92
C ALA A 218 -5.38 -3.21 -2.90
N SER A 219 -5.34 -4.52 -3.18
CA SER A 219 -6.55 -5.37 -3.21
C SER A 219 -7.28 -5.39 -1.87
N ASN A 220 -6.54 -5.58 -0.77
CA ASN A 220 -7.10 -5.59 0.59
C ASN A 220 -7.61 -4.20 1.00
N TRP A 221 -7.00 -3.12 0.50
CA TRP A 221 -7.53 -1.77 0.73
C TRP A 221 -8.87 -1.59 0.01
N LEU A 222 -8.99 -2.03 -1.25
CA LEU A 222 -10.23 -1.93 -2.02
C LEU A 222 -11.37 -2.69 -1.35
N VAL A 223 -11.16 -3.94 -0.91
CA VAL A 223 -12.18 -4.73 -0.20
C VAL A 223 -12.66 -4.00 1.07
N ARG A 224 -11.72 -3.46 1.87
CA ARG A 224 -12.03 -2.82 3.16
C ARG A 224 -12.69 -1.44 3.05
N ASN A 225 -12.52 -0.75 1.93
CA ASN A 225 -12.96 0.64 1.75
C ASN A 225 -14.07 0.78 0.70
N GLN A 226 -14.64 -0.34 0.24
CA GLN A 226 -15.84 -0.32 -0.59
C GLN A 226 -17.06 -0.03 0.30
N ASP A 227 -17.88 0.95 -0.09
CA ASP A 227 -19.09 1.29 0.65
C ASP A 227 -20.26 0.33 0.35
N GLU A 228 -21.37 0.52 1.07
CA GLU A 228 -22.59 -0.27 0.93
C GLU A 228 -23.19 -0.25 -0.49
N ARG A 229 -22.92 0.79 -1.28
CA ARG A 229 -23.39 0.94 -2.67
C ARG A 229 -22.45 0.30 -3.69
N GLY A 230 -21.40 -0.37 -3.22
CA GLY A 230 -20.38 -0.99 -4.07
C GLY A 230 -19.36 0.00 -4.63
N GLY A 231 -19.42 1.28 -4.22
CA GLY A 231 -18.54 2.32 -4.70
C GLY A 231 -17.28 2.51 -3.84
N TRP A 232 -16.29 3.20 -4.41
CA TRP A 232 -15.19 3.81 -3.65
C TRP A 232 -15.33 5.33 -3.70
N PRO A 233 -15.93 5.96 -2.68
CA PRO A 233 -16.24 7.39 -2.71
C PRO A 233 -14.96 8.23 -2.73
N ILE A 234 -14.91 9.24 -3.61
CA ILE A 234 -13.78 10.15 -3.72
C ILE A 234 -14.03 11.35 -2.80
N MET A 235 -13.28 11.38 -1.69
CA MET A 235 -13.51 12.31 -0.57
C MET A 235 -12.82 13.67 -0.75
N VAL A 236 -12.88 14.23 -1.96
CA VAL A 236 -12.37 15.57 -2.26
C VAL A 236 -13.22 16.21 -3.35
N THR A 237 -13.46 17.52 -3.22
CA THR A 237 -14.18 18.28 -4.23
C THR A 237 -13.39 18.32 -5.54
N ARG A 238 -14.07 18.12 -6.68
CA ARG A 238 -13.47 18.23 -8.02
C ARG A 238 -14.26 19.21 -8.89
N LYS A 239 -13.59 20.28 -9.32
CA LYS A 239 -14.08 21.20 -10.36
C LYS A 239 -13.39 20.87 -11.68
N LEU A 240 -14.12 20.33 -12.66
CA LEU A 240 -13.54 19.85 -13.93
C LEU A 240 -13.12 21.00 -14.85
N GLY A 241 -13.92 22.07 -14.91
CA GLY A 241 -13.69 23.26 -15.73
C GLY A 241 -14.86 24.24 -15.60
N GLU A 242 -14.80 25.35 -16.33
CA GLU A 242 -15.97 26.24 -16.47
C GLU A 242 -17.11 25.51 -17.20
N GLY A 243 -18.36 25.79 -16.82
CA GLY A 243 -19.54 25.13 -17.37
C GLY A 243 -19.95 23.81 -16.68
N PHE A 244 -19.10 23.22 -15.84
CA PHE A 244 -19.43 22.03 -15.06
C PHE A 244 -19.70 22.37 -13.59
N LYS A 245 -20.74 21.76 -13.01
CA LYS A 245 -20.94 21.80 -11.55
C LYS A 245 -19.77 21.14 -10.82
N SER A 246 -19.42 21.68 -9.65
CA SER A 246 -18.46 21.05 -8.75
C SER A 246 -18.99 19.70 -8.28
N LEU A 247 -18.12 18.68 -8.28
CA LEU A 247 -18.39 17.39 -7.67
C LEU A 247 -18.03 17.47 -6.19
N GLU A 248 -19.04 17.41 -5.32
CA GLU A 248 -18.85 17.42 -3.88
C GLU A 248 -18.33 16.06 -3.36
N PRO A 249 -17.57 16.03 -2.24
CA PRO A 249 -16.98 14.79 -1.71
C PRO A 249 -18.00 13.64 -1.60
N GLY A 250 -17.58 12.45 -2.04
CA GLY A 250 -18.43 11.26 -2.08
C GLY A 250 -18.91 10.87 -3.48
N TRP A 251 -18.50 11.60 -4.52
CA TRP A 251 -18.72 11.21 -5.91
C TRP A 251 -17.96 9.92 -6.26
N TYR A 252 -18.51 9.12 -7.18
CA TYR A 252 -17.85 7.92 -7.73
C TYR A 252 -17.26 8.21 -9.11
N SER A 253 -16.35 7.34 -9.57
CA SER A 253 -15.78 7.41 -10.91
C SER A 253 -15.88 6.04 -11.59
N ALA A 254 -16.38 5.98 -12.82
CA ALA A 254 -16.41 4.73 -13.58
C ALA A 254 -15.02 4.14 -13.79
N MET A 255 -13.99 4.99 -13.91
CA MET A 255 -12.60 4.55 -13.98
C MET A 255 -12.14 3.94 -12.64
N ALA A 256 -12.53 4.53 -11.50
CA ALA A 256 -12.24 3.96 -10.18
C ALA A 256 -12.87 2.58 -10.04
N GLN A 257 -14.15 2.46 -10.39
CA GLN A 257 -14.86 1.18 -10.31
C GLN A 257 -14.21 0.13 -11.22
N GLY A 258 -13.95 0.46 -12.49
CA GLY A 258 -13.36 -0.47 -13.45
C GLY A 258 -11.98 -0.96 -13.04
N GLN A 259 -11.08 -0.06 -12.66
CA GLN A 259 -9.73 -0.46 -12.25
C GLN A 259 -9.72 -1.22 -10.91
N ALA A 260 -10.61 -0.88 -10.00
CA ALA A 260 -10.78 -1.65 -8.77
C ALA A 260 -11.30 -3.07 -9.06
N ILE A 261 -12.28 -3.21 -9.96
CA ILE A 261 -12.76 -4.53 -10.43
C ILE A 261 -11.61 -5.33 -11.02
N SER A 262 -10.84 -4.78 -11.96
CA SER A 262 -9.68 -5.45 -12.55
C SER A 262 -8.65 -5.91 -11.51
N THR A 263 -8.45 -5.12 -10.47
CA THR A 263 -7.54 -5.46 -9.34
C THR A 263 -8.10 -6.63 -8.53
N LEU A 264 -9.36 -6.54 -8.12
CA LEU A 264 -10.04 -7.54 -7.30
C LEU A 264 -10.19 -8.88 -8.04
N VAL A 265 -10.51 -8.87 -9.33
CA VAL A 265 -10.59 -10.07 -10.17
C VAL A 265 -9.25 -10.81 -10.19
N ARG A 266 -8.14 -10.11 -10.42
CA ARG A 266 -6.80 -10.71 -10.38
C ARG A 266 -6.46 -11.28 -9.00
N ALA A 267 -6.86 -10.59 -7.93
CA ALA A 267 -6.62 -11.07 -6.57
C ALA A 267 -7.45 -12.32 -6.25
N TYR A 268 -8.72 -12.36 -6.68
CA TYR A 268 -9.57 -13.54 -6.59
C TYR A 268 -8.98 -14.71 -7.38
N LEU A 269 -8.51 -14.49 -8.61
CA LEU A 269 -7.94 -15.56 -9.43
C LEU A 269 -6.72 -16.22 -8.78
N LEU A 270 -5.92 -15.46 -8.02
CA LEU A 270 -4.76 -15.96 -7.28
C LEU A 270 -5.13 -16.65 -5.96
N MET A 271 -6.00 -16.03 -5.15
CA MET A 271 -6.29 -16.48 -3.79
C MET A 271 -7.47 -17.44 -3.69
N LYS A 272 -8.35 -17.44 -4.70
CA LYS A 272 -9.67 -18.10 -4.71
C LYS A 272 -10.56 -17.70 -3.52
N ASP A 273 -10.32 -16.54 -2.92
CA ASP A 273 -11.10 -16.01 -1.81
C ASP A 273 -12.39 -15.33 -2.31
N HIS A 274 -13.53 -15.92 -1.99
CA HIS A 274 -14.84 -15.43 -2.40
C HIS A 274 -15.23 -14.08 -1.80
N ALA A 275 -14.60 -13.64 -0.71
CA ALA A 275 -14.83 -12.28 -0.19
C ALA A 275 -14.35 -11.21 -1.18
N ILE A 276 -13.22 -11.48 -1.85
CA ILE A 276 -12.66 -10.60 -2.89
C ILE A 276 -13.59 -10.56 -4.11
N LEU A 277 -14.05 -11.72 -4.58
CA LEU A 277 -15.00 -11.80 -5.70
C LEU A 277 -16.32 -11.09 -5.37
N SER A 278 -16.82 -11.22 -4.13
CA SER A 278 -18.04 -10.56 -3.68
C SER A 278 -17.91 -9.04 -3.73
N SER A 279 -16.74 -8.49 -3.37
CA SER A 279 -16.46 -7.06 -3.53
C SER A 279 -16.45 -6.63 -5.00
N ALA A 280 -15.82 -7.42 -5.88
CA ALA A 280 -15.82 -7.16 -7.32
C ALA A 280 -17.24 -7.20 -7.91
N LEU A 281 -18.09 -8.13 -7.50
CA LEU A 281 -19.48 -8.28 -7.95
C LEU A 281 -20.40 -7.14 -7.50
N ARG A 282 -20.08 -6.46 -6.39
CA ARG A 282 -20.83 -5.27 -5.93
C ARG A 282 -20.45 -4.00 -6.70
N ALA A 283 -19.24 -3.95 -7.24
CA ALA A 283 -18.68 -2.74 -7.84
C ALA A 283 -19.37 -2.23 -9.13
N PRO A 284 -20.10 -3.06 -9.91
CA PRO A 284 -20.94 -2.57 -11.00
C PRO A 284 -22.19 -1.81 -10.55
N ALA A 285 -22.56 -1.80 -9.26
CA ALA A 285 -23.79 -1.15 -8.81
C ALA A 285 -23.92 0.34 -9.19
N PRO A 286 -22.87 1.20 -9.08
CA PRO A 286 -22.94 2.60 -9.53
C PRO A 286 -23.18 2.79 -11.03
N TYR A 287 -22.88 1.81 -11.89
CA TYR A 287 -23.08 1.89 -13.34
C TYR A 287 -24.56 1.88 -13.73
N LYS A 288 -25.43 1.42 -12.81
CA LYS A 288 -26.88 1.34 -13.03
C LYS A 288 -27.61 2.66 -12.73
N LEU A 289 -26.92 3.62 -12.11
CA LEU A 289 -27.53 4.86 -11.63
C LEU A 289 -27.00 6.07 -12.42
N PRO A 290 -27.86 7.06 -12.74
CA PRO A 290 -27.42 8.34 -13.30
C PRO A 290 -26.47 9.10 -12.37
N SER A 291 -25.63 9.96 -12.94
CA SER A 291 -24.73 10.87 -12.19
C SER A 291 -25.45 11.63 -11.07
N GLU A 292 -26.65 12.14 -11.31
CA GLU A 292 -27.46 12.90 -10.35
C GLU A 292 -27.92 12.07 -9.15
N GLN A 293 -27.97 10.74 -9.30
CA GLN A 293 -28.42 9.80 -8.27
C GLN A 293 -27.24 9.12 -7.55
N ARG A 294 -26.07 9.77 -7.55
CA ARG A 294 -24.80 9.21 -7.06
C ARG A 294 -24.41 7.91 -7.78
N GLY A 295 -24.68 7.86 -9.08
CA GLY A 295 -24.14 6.84 -9.97
C GLY A 295 -23.01 7.37 -10.84
N VAL A 296 -22.70 6.60 -11.89
CA VAL A 296 -21.70 6.98 -12.90
C VAL A 296 -22.26 6.91 -14.34
N LYS A 297 -23.56 6.67 -14.51
CA LYS A 297 -24.17 6.56 -15.84
C LYS A 297 -24.54 7.94 -16.40
N ALA A 298 -24.16 8.17 -17.65
CA ALA A 298 -24.65 9.24 -18.52
C ALA A 298 -25.28 8.61 -19.77
N VAL A 299 -26.00 9.42 -20.55
CA VAL A 299 -26.57 9.01 -21.83
C VAL A 299 -26.22 10.04 -22.90
N PHE A 300 -25.40 9.65 -23.86
CA PHE A 300 -25.04 10.50 -24.98
C PHE A 300 -26.19 10.56 -25.98
N MET A 301 -26.71 11.78 -26.22
CA MET A 301 -27.78 12.09 -27.18
C MET A 301 -29.02 11.18 -27.05
N ASN A 302 -29.42 10.85 -25.81
CA ASN A 302 -30.56 9.96 -25.50
C ASN A 302 -30.47 8.55 -26.15
N ARG A 303 -29.28 8.10 -26.54
CA ARG A 303 -29.10 6.85 -27.30
C ARG A 303 -28.04 5.92 -26.74
N HIS A 304 -26.90 6.45 -26.30
CA HIS A 304 -25.76 5.62 -25.92
C HIS A 304 -25.45 5.77 -24.44
N ASP A 305 -25.55 4.66 -23.71
CA ASP A 305 -25.09 4.61 -22.32
C ASP A 305 -23.59 4.88 -22.26
N TRP A 306 -23.19 5.67 -21.27
CA TRP A 306 -21.80 6.03 -21.02
C TRP A 306 -21.50 5.98 -19.54
N TYR A 307 -20.30 5.52 -19.18
CA TYR A 307 -19.84 5.45 -17.79
C TYR A 307 -18.79 6.53 -17.53
N GLU A 308 -19.15 7.51 -16.70
CA GLU A 308 -18.42 8.75 -16.49
C GLU A 308 -17.19 8.58 -15.60
N GLU A 309 -16.02 9.02 -16.08
CA GLU A 309 -14.85 9.22 -15.22
C GLU A 309 -15.15 10.28 -14.14
N TYR A 310 -15.84 11.35 -14.55
CA TYR A 310 -16.31 12.44 -13.70
C TYR A 310 -17.83 12.58 -13.92
N PRO A 311 -18.68 12.18 -12.96
CA PRO A 311 -20.14 12.22 -13.09
C PRO A 311 -20.67 13.67 -12.95
N THR A 312 -20.27 14.55 -13.86
CA THR A 312 -20.62 15.98 -13.85
C THR A 312 -22.01 16.24 -14.41
N SER A 313 -22.53 17.42 -14.11
CA SER A 313 -23.67 18.01 -14.82
C SER A 313 -23.22 19.35 -15.45
N PRO A 314 -23.30 19.51 -16.79
CA PRO A 314 -23.64 18.49 -17.78
C PRO A 314 -22.60 17.33 -17.84
N SER A 315 -22.96 16.22 -18.48
CA SER A 315 -22.10 15.06 -18.70
C SER A 315 -20.80 15.42 -19.43
N SER A 316 -19.69 14.75 -19.07
CA SER A 316 -18.34 15.10 -19.53
C SER A 316 -17.80 14.18 -20.62
N PHE A 317 -18.28 12.93 -20.67
CA PHE A 317 -17.93 11.94 -21.69
C PHE A 317 -16.41 11.71 -21.87
N VAL A 318 -15.66 11.69 -20.77
CA VAL A 318 -14.20 11.44 -20.82
C VAL A 318 -13.90 10.01 -21.29
N LEU A 319 -13.24 9.89 -22.45
CA LEU A 319 -13.04 8.63 -23.17
C LEU A 319 -12.17 7.60 -22.44
N ASN A 320 -11.05 8.04 -21.85
CA ASN A 320 -10.09 7.10 -21.26
C ASN A 320 -10.68 6.37 -20.04
N GLY A 321 -11.34 7.12 -19.13
CA GLY A 321 -11.98 6.53 -17.97
C GLY A 321 -13.16 5.61 -18.33
N PHE A 322 -13.90 5.94 -19.39
CA PHE A 322 -14.91 5.06 -19.95
C PHE A 322 -14.31 3.72 -20.42
N MET A 323 -13.25 3.73 -21.22
CA MET A 323 -12.60 2.49 -21.67
C MET A 323 -12.07 1.65 -20.51
N TYR A 324 -11.46 2.25 -19.49
CA TYR A 324 -11.03 1.53 -18.29
C TYR A 324 -12.20 0.92 -17.51
N SER A 325 -13.35 1.60 -17.50
CA SER A 325 -14.57 1.08 -16.89
C SER A 325 -15.03 -0.22 -17.55
N LEU A 326 -14.95 -0.29 -18.90
CA LEU A 326 -15.33 -1.45 -19.69
C LEU A 326 -14.36 -2.62 -19.50
N ILE A 327 -13.04 -2.35 -19.42
CA ILE A 327 -12.04 -3.40 -19.15
C ILE A 327 -12.32 -4.08 -17.81
N GLY A 328 -12.68 -3.32 -16.78
CA GLY A 328 -13.09 -3.88 -15.49
C GLY A 328 -14.33 -4.78 -15.60
N LEU A 329 -15.38 -4.32 -16.29
CA LEU A 329 -16.58 -5.12 -16.52
C LEU A 329 -16.27 -6.41 -17.30
N TYR A 330 -15.41 -6.33 -18.31
CA TYR A 330 -14.94 -7.48 -19.07
C TYR A 330 -14.21 -8.49 -18.16
N ASP A 331 -13.23 -8.05 -17.37
CA ASP A 331 -12.49 -8.90 -16.43
C ASP A 331 -13.45 -9.66 -15.48
N LEU A 332 -14.46 -8.96 -14.97
CA LEU A 332 -15.45 -9.55 -14.05
C LEU A 332 -16.38 -10.54 -14.75
N LYS A 333 -16.90 -10.18 -15.93
CA LYS A 333 -17.77 -11.03 -16.74
C LYS A 333 -17.08 -12.37 -17.04
N GLU A 334 -15.84 -12.32 -17.52
CA GLU A 334 -15.10 -13.52 -17.91
C GLU A 334 -14.72 -14.39 -16.71
N THR A 335 -14.61 -13.79 -15.51
CA THR A 335 -14.18 -14.51 -14.29
C THR A 335 -15.33 -15.08 -13.47
N ALA A 336 -16.46 -14.36 -13.36
CA ALA A 336 -17.55 -14.71 -12.44
C ALA A 336 -18.48 -15.81 -12.98
N GLY A 337 -18.30 -16.25 -14.22
CA GLY A 337 -19.19 -17.21 -14.90
C GLY A 337 -20.56 -16.61 -15.23
N GLU A 338 -21.39 -17.35 -15.97
CA GLU A 338 -22.61 -16.79 -16.56
C GLU A 338 -23.62 -16.26 -15.54
N LYS A 339 -23.76 -16.92 -14.38
CA LYS A 339 -24.78 -16.57 -13.38
C LYS A 339 -24.40 -15.32 -12.58
N LEU A 340 -23.18 -15.28 -12.04
CA LEU A 340 -22.73 -14.16 -11.21
C LEU A 340 -22.25 -12.97 -12.04
N GLY A 341 -21.63 -13.23 -13.20
CA GLY A 341 -21.18 -12.20 -14.14
C GLY A 341 -22.29 -11.58 -14.98
N LYS A 342 -23.56 -12.00 -14.82
CA LYS A 342 -24.71 -11.53 -15.61
C LYS A 342 -24.83 -10.00 -15.59
N GLU A 343 -24.62 -9.37 -14.44
CA GLU A 343 -24.72 -7.91 -14.33
C GLU A 343 -23.65 -7.20 -15.16
N ALA A 344 -22.40 -7.66 -15.08
CA ALA A 344 -21.30 -7.10 -15.87
C ALA A 344 -21.43 -7.38 -17.38
N ARG A 345 -22.24 -8.38 -17.77
CA ARG A 345 -22.51 -8.73 -19.18
C ARG A 345 -23.56 -7.83 -19.83
N VAL A 346 -24.52 -7.33 -19.06
CA VAL A 346 -25.61 -6.47 -19.57
C VAL A 346 -25.26 -4.98 -19.55
N LEU A 347 -24.24 -4.63 -18.76
CA LEU A 347 -23.57 -3.33 -18.75
C LEU A 347 -22.45 -3.32 -19.81
#